data_AF-A0A1G1AVA5-F1
#
_entry.id   AF-A0A1G1AVA5-F1
#
_cell.length_a   1.000
_cell.length_b   1.000
_cell.length_c   1.000
_cell.angle_alpha   90.00
_cell.angle_beta   90.00
_cell.angle_gamma   90.00
#
_symmetry.space_group_name_H-M   'P 1'
#
loop_
_entity.id
_entity.type
_entity.pdbx_description
1 polymer ?
#
loop_
_entity_poly.entity_id
_entity_poly.type
_entity_poly.pdbx_seq_one_letter_code
_entity_poly.pdbx_strand_id
1 'polypeptide(L)'
;MPADAQRKTHISARISEYAVPPIKDMLVLGKRAPIGCIAMCRALELLIKTPFEHIEIENDDVISDILVRSPLLRRVSREELISFVLTHVKPLLGPEEVLHAEIDVNVFLATGP
;
A
#
# COMPACT_ATOMS: atom_id res chain seq x y z
N MET A 1 -9.39 -3.74 -64.23
CA MET A 1 -8.94 -3.27 -62.90
C MET A 1 -9.79 -2.07 -62.50
N PRO A 2 -10.63 -2.21 -61.48
CA PRO A 2 -10.82 -1.13 -60.51
C PRO A 2 -10.57 -1.62 -59.07
N ALA A 3 -10.04 -0.72 -58.25
CA ALA A 3 -9.72 -0.94 -56.86
C ALA A 3 -10.94 -0.61 -55.99
N ASP A 4 -11.43 -1.59 -55.23
CA ASP A 4 -12.42 -1.32 -54.18
C ASP A 4 -11.72 -0.81 -52.92
N ALA A 5 -12.21 0.34 -52.46
CA ALA A 5 -11.63 1.16 -51.41
C ALA A 5 -11.68 0.45 -50.04
N GLN A 6 -10.53 -0.07 -49.62
CA GLN A 6 -10.37 -0.72 -48.33
C GLN A 6 -10.38 0.34 -47.21
N ARG A 7 -11.48 0.42 -46.46
CA ARG A 7 -11.60 1.27 -45.27
C ARG A 7 -10.54 0.85 -44.23
N LYS A 8 -9.49 1.65 -44.06
CA LYS A 8 -8.45 1.42 -43.06
C LYS A 8 -8.83 2.11 -41.76
N THR A 9 -9.31 1.34 -40.79
CA THR A 9 -9.46 1.79 -39.40
C THR A 9 -8.18 1.46 -38.66
N HIS A 10 -7.49 2.47 -38.13
CA HIS A 10 -6.29 2.29 -37.32
C HIS A 10 -6.68 2.39 -35.84
N ILE A 11 -6.49 1.30 -35.10
CA ILE A 11 -6.65 1.25 -33.65
C ILE A 11 -5.28 1.00 -33.06
N SER A 12 -4.77 1.96 -32.29
CA SER A 12 -3.53 1.80 -31.52
C SER A 12 -3.88 1.73 -30.04
N ALA A 13 -3.53 0.63 -29.38
CA ALA A 13 -3.66 0.48 -27.93
C ALA A 13 -2.27 0.27 -27.33
N ARG A 14 -1.94 1.03 -26.29
CA ARG A 14 -0.78 0.75 -25.44
C ARG A 14 -1.28 -0.10 -24.27
N ILE A 15 -0.89 -1.36 -24.30
CA ILE A 15 -1.26 -2.35 -23.28
C ILE A 15 -0.11 -2.42 -22.29
N SER A 16 -0.41 -2.14 -21.03
CA SER A 16 0.48 -2.36 -19.88
C SER A 16 -0.15 -3.38 -18.96
N GLU A 17 0.69 -4.10 -18.22
CA GLU A 17 0.22 -5.11 -17.28
C GLU A 17 -0.63 -4.49 -16.17
N TYR A 18 -1.76 -5.13 -15.85
CA TYR A 18 -2.67 -4.71 -14.80
C TYR A 18 -2.07 -5.11 -13.44
N ALA A 19 -1.44 -4.17 -12.74
CA ALA A 19 -0.86 -4.40 -11.42
C ALA A 19 -1.94 -4.24 -10.34
N VAL A 20 -2.72 -5.29 -10.11
CA VAL A 20 -3.70 -5.30 -9.02
C VAL A 20 -3.36 -6.31 -7.93
N PRO A 21 -3.41 -5.87 -6.67
CA PRO A 21 -3.41 -4.48 -6.20
C PRO A 21 -1.98 -3.92 -6.20
N PRO A 22 -1.79 -2.62 -6.39
CA PRO A 22 -0.47 -2.00 -6.39
C PRO A 22 0.15 -1.84 -4.99
N ILE A 23 -0.47 -2.43 -3.95
CA ILE A 23 -0.09 -2.24 -2.55
C ILE A 23 0.94 -3.29 -2.21
N LYS A 24 2.18 -2.85 -2.02
CA LYS A 24 3.29 -3.77 -1.76
C LYS A 24 3.46 -4.03 -0.28
N ASP A 25 3.61 -3.01 0.56
CA ASP A 25 4.08 -3.24 1.94
C ASP A 25 3.14 -2.70 3.01
N MET A 26 2.77 -1.42 2.93
CA MET A 26 2.02 -0.75 3.99
C MET A 26 1.06 0.33 3.46
N LEU A 27 -0.08 0.46 4.12
CA LEU A 27 -0.96 1.63 4.03
C LEU A 27 -1.07 2.30 5.41
N VAL A 28 -1.11 3.63 5.41
CA VAL A 28 -1.38 4.45 6.59
C VAL A 28 -2.63 5.27 6.31
N LEU A 29 -3.66 5.11 7.13
CA LEU A 29 -4.96 5.74 6.96
C LEU A 29 -5.10 6.89 7.95
N GLY A 30 -5.52 8.05 7.43
CA GLY A 30 -5.94 9.17 8.25
C GLY A 30 -7.30 8.93 8.91
N LYS A 31 -7.55 9.56 10.06
CA LYS A 31 -8.79 9.45 10.86
C LYS A 31 -10.07 9.80 10.10
N ARG A 32 -9.95 10.59 9.03
CA ARG A 32 -11.04 11.05 8.16
C ARG A 32 -10.83 10.61 6.70
N ALA A 33 -10.02 9.56 6.49
CA ALA A 33 -9.80 9.01 5.16
C ALA A 33 -11.14 8.65 4.48
N PRO A 34 -11.24 8.81 3.15
CA PRO A 34 -12.49 8.57 2.40
C PRO A 34 -12.95 7.11 2.42
N ILE A 35 -12.04 6.19 2.78
CA ILE A 35 -12.30 4.76 2.92
C ILE A 35 -11.76 4.34 4.29
N GLY A 36 -12.64 3.86 5.16
CA GLY A 36 -12.26 3.36 6.47
C GLY A 36 -11.54 2.00 6.41
N CYS A 37 -10.86 1.65 7.50
CA CYS A 37 -10.07 0.42 7.63
C CYS A 37 -10.82 -0.85 7.18
N ILE A 38 -12.05 -1.06 7.66
CA ILE A 38 -12.84 -2.27 7.35
C ILE A 38 -13.03 -2.44 5.83
N ALA A 39 -13.34 -1.36 5.11
CA ALA A 39 -13.53 -1.42 3.66
C ALA A 39 -12.21 -1.68 2.93
N MET A 40 -11.12 -1.09 3.41
CA MET A 40 -9.78 -1.31 2.86
C MET A 40 -9.31 -2.75 3.08
N CYS A 41 -9.47 -3.30 4.30
CA CYS A 41 -9.12 -4.69 4.60
C CYS A 41 -9.86 -5.68 3.69
N ARG A 42 -11.17 -5.50 3.49
CA ARG A 42 -11.95 -6.33 2.55
C ARG A 42 -11.44 -6.24 1.12
N ALA A 43 -11.05 -5.04 0.67
CA ALA A 43 -10.46 -4.87 -0.64
C ALA A 43 -9.12 -5.62 -0.74
N LEU A 44 -8.26 -5.50 0.27
CA LEU A 44 -6.97 -6.22 0.30
C LEU A 44 -7.15 -7.74 0.31
N GLU A 45 -8.10 -8.27 1.09
CA GLU A 45 -8.41 -9.70 1.16
C GLU A 45 -8.84 -10.29 -0.20
N LEU A 46 -9.57 -9.51 -1.01
CA LEU A 46 -10.01 -9.95 -2.33
C LEU A 46 -8.89 -9.87 -3.38
N LEU A 47 -7.92 -9.00 -3.17
CA LEU A 47 -6.92 -8.66 -4.17
C LEU A 47 -5.55 -9.34 -3.89
N ILE A 48 -5.24 -9.68 -2.64
CA ILE A 48 -3.91 -10.17 -2.22
C ILE A 48 -4.05 -11.45 -1.42
N LYS A 49 -3.19 -12.43 -1.71
CA LYS A 49 -3.11 -13.69 -0.94
C LYS A 49 -2.34 -13.56 0.36
N THR A 50 -1.41 -12.60 0.43
CA THR A 50 -0.58 -12.36 1.61
C THR A 50 -1.42 -11.70 2.71
N PRO A 51 -1.36 -12.21 3.95
CA PRO A 51 -2.09 -11.60 5.06
C PRO A 51 -1.54 -10.21 5.37
N PHE A 52 -2.46 -9.33 5.72
CA PHE A 52 -2.17 -8.02 6.30
C PHE A 52 -2.51 -8.05 7.77
N GLU A 53 -1.72 -7.32 8.54
CA GLU A 53 -1.97 -7.02 9.93
C GLU A 53 -2.53 -5.61 10.03
N HIS A 54 -3.62 -5.49 10.77
CA HIS A 54 -4.23 -4.22 11.11
C HIS A 54 -3.74 -3.78 12.49
N ILE A 55 -3.26 -2.55 12.56
CA ILE A 55 -2.81 -1.88 13.77
C ILE A 55 -3.65 -0.61 13.92
N GLU A 56 -4.50 -0.58 14.94
CA GLU A 56 -5.28 0.60 15.30
C GLU A 56 -4.44 1.57 16.15
N ILE A 57 -4.55 2.86 15.86
CA ILE A 57 -3.84 3.94 16.53
C ILE A 57 -4.86 4.82 17.28
N GLU A 58 -5.06 4.52 18.55
CA GLU A 58 -6.11 5.18 19.36
C GLU A 58 -5.75 6.64 19.68
N ASN A 59 -4.49 6.90 20.08
CA ASN A 59 -4.04 8.15 20.70
C ASN A 59 -3.41 9.18 19.73
N ASP A 60 -3.71 9.11 18.43
CA ASP A 60 -3.19 10.06 17.43
C ASP A 60 -4.31 10.97 16.88
N ASP A 61 -4.02 12.20 16.47
CA ASP A 61 -5.02 13.14 15.93
C ASP A 61 -5.16 13.07 14.40
N VAL A 62 -4.19 12.45 13.72
CA VAL A 62 -4.11 12.39 12.26
C VAL A 62 -4.36 10.98 11.76
N ILE A 63 -3.70 9.98 12.32
CA ILE A 63 -3.72 8.57 11.88
C ILE A 63 -4.77 7.79 12.67
N SER A 64 -5.55 6.94 11.99
CA SER A 64 -6.41 5.95 12.65
C SER A 64 -5.83 4.55 12.59
N ASP A 65 -5.31 4.14 11.43
CA ASP A 65 -5.01 2.74 11.16
C ASP A 65 -3.75 2.60 10.32
N ILE A 66 -2.99 1.54 10.60
CA ILE A 66 -1.89 1.08 9.77
C ILE A 66 -2.22 -0.34 9.31
N LEU A 67 -2.17 -0.55 8.01
CA LEU A 67 -2.28 -1.88 7.39
C LEU A 67 -0.92 -2.25 6.86
N VAL A 68 -0.31 -3.32 7.37
CA VAL A 68 1.02 -3.75 6.96
C VAL A 68 1.02 -5.23 6.63
N ARG A 69 1.77 -5.66 5.61
CA ARG A 69 1.94 -7.09 5.35
C ARG A 69 2.56 -7.80 6.55
N SER A 70 1.90 -8.85 7.05
CA SER A 70 2.37 -9.59 8.23
C SER A 70 3.81 -10.12 8.12
N PRO A 71 4.34 -10.53 6.96
CA PRO A 71 5.75 -10.90 6.83
C PRO A 71 6.76 -9.81 7.21
N LEU A 72 6.39 -8.52 7.10
CA LEU A 72 7.27 -7.40 7.46
C LEU A 72 7.50 -7.36 8.98
N LEU A 73 6.47 -7.70 9.76
CA LEU A 73 6.52 -7.77 11.21
C LEU A 73 7.37 -8.93 11.75
N ARG A 74 7.89 -9.79 10.88
CA ARG A 74 8.93 -10.77 11.24
C ARG A 74 10.33 -10.17 11.29
N ARG A 75 10.53 -8.99 10.70
CA ARG A 75 11.83 -8.32 10.57
C ARG A 75 11.93 -7.06 11.42
N VAL A 76 10.80 -6.44 11.72
CA VAL A 76 10.66 -5.22 12.52
C VAL A 76 9.57 -5.48 13.54
N SER A 77 9.78 -5.08 14.80
CA SER A 77 8.72 -5.20 15.81
C SER A 77 7.54 -4.26 15.48
N ARG A 78 6.36 -4.60 16.00
CA ARG A 78 5.16 -3.78 15.83
C ARG A 78 5.39 -2.37 16.40
N GLU A 79 6.05 -2.27 17.54
CA GLU A 79 6.32 -1.03 18.27
C GLU A 79 7.29 -0.13 17.49
N GLU A 80 8.37 -0.69 16.95
CA GLU A 80 9.33 0.05 16.11
C GLU A 80 8.65 0.58 14.84
N LEU A 81 7.79 -0.22 14.21
CA LEU A 81 7.03 0.21 13.03
C LEU A 81 6.08 1.37 13.37
N ILE A 82 5.31 1.26 14.46
CA ILE A 82 4.41 2.33 14.91
C ILE A 82 5.21 3.60 15.19
N SER A 83 6.33 3.49 15.91
CA SER A 83 7.19 4.63 16.22
C SER A 83 7.73 5.30 14.94
N PHE A 84 8.17 4.49 13.96
CA PHE A 84 8.62 4.98 12.66
C PHE A 84 7.50 5.73 11.91
N VAL A 85 6.29 5.15 11.86
CA VAL A 85 5.14 5.77 11.19
C VAL A 85 4.76 7.09 11.85
N LEU A 86 4.65 7.13 13.18
CA LEU A 86 4.29 8.35 13.91
C LEU A 86 5.36 9.44 13.81
N THR A 87 6.64 9.07 13.71
CA THR A 87 7.75 10.03 13.66
C THR A 87 7.99 10.56 12.24
N HIS A 88 7.94 9.69 11.24
CA HIS A 88 8.41 10.02 9.88
C HIS A 88 7.30 10.08 8.84
N VAL A 89 6.22 9.30 9.00
CA VAL A 89 5.15 9.23 8.00
C VAL A 89 4.02 10.19 8.35
N LYS A 90 3.64 10.30 9.63
CA LYS A 90 2.58 11.20 10.11
C LYS A 90 2.72 12.64 9.60
N PRO A 91 3.90 13.30 9.63
CA PRO A 91 4.01 14.68 9.17
C PRO A 91 3.73 14.87 7.67
N LEU A 92 3.73 13.79 6.90
CA LEU A 92 3.48 13.76 5.45
C LEU A 92 2.02 13.42 5.11
N LEU A 93 1.22 13.07 6.10
CA LEU A 93 -0.15 12.59 5.95
C LEU A 93 -1.14 13.62 6.49
N GLY A 94 -2.11 14.02 5.67
CA GLY A 94 -3.32 14.69 6.13
C GLY A 94 -4.34 13.70 6.73
N PRO A 95 -5.18 14.14 7.67
CA PRO A 95 -6.18 13.27 8.30
C PRO A 95 -7.23 12.73 7.33
N GLU A 96 -7.39 13.31 6.14
CA GLU A 96 -8.32 12.88 5.09
C GLU A 96 -7.66 12.01 4.02
N GLU A 97 -6.38 11.67 4.19
CA GLU A 97 -5.58 10.98 3.17
C GLU A 97 -5.34 9.52 3.53
N VAL A 98 -4.92 8.74 2.52
CA VAL A 98 -4.37 7.40 2.69
C VAL A 98 -3.02 7.40 1.97
N LEU A 99 -1.96 7.09 2.70
CA LEU A 99 -0.64 6.94 2.12
C LEU A 99 -0.31 5.47 1.90
N HIS A 100 0.17 5.17 0.70
CA HIS A 100 0.87 3.93 0.40
C HIS A 100 2.36 4.12 0.63
N ALA A 101 2.96 3.18 1.36
CA ALA A 101 4.40 3.14 1.60
C ALA A 101 4.95 1.78 1.18
N GLU A 102 6.04 1.81 0.41
CA GLU A 102 6.89 0.67 0.13
C GLU A 102 8.05 0.70 1.13
N ILE A 103 8.29 -0.41 1.84
CA ILE A 103 9.28 -0.48 2.91
C ILE A 103 10.25 -1.61 2.60
N ASP A 104 11.52 -1.25 2.42
CA ASP A 104 12.61 -2.22 2.31
C ASP A 104 13.34 -2.33 3.66
N VAL A 105 13.24 -3.51 4.29
CA VAL A 105 13.88 -3.80 5.58
C VAL A 105 15.09 -4.68 5.35
N ASN A 106 16.27 -4.11 5.57
CA ASN A 106 17.56 -4.78 5.48
C ASN A 106 18.11 -5.09 6.88
N VAL A 107 18.36 -6.37 7.18
CA VAL A 107 18.91 -6.82 8.47
C VAL A 107 20.41 -7.08 8.32
N PHE A 108 21.23 -6.32 9.04
CA PHE A 108 22.68 -6.50 9.07
C PHE A 108 23.08 -7.36 10.26
N LEU A 109 23.47 -8.60 10.01
CA LEU A 109 23.98 -9.51 11.03
C LEU A 109 25.50 -9.34 11.12
N ALA A 110 25.98 -8.72 12.20
CA ALA A 110 27.39 -8.77 12.55
C ALA A 110 27.61 -10.00 13.44
N THR A 111 28.30 -11.02 12.92
CA THR A 111 28.86 -12.07 13.77
C THR A 111 30.08 -11.47 14.45
N GLY A 112 29.99 -11.22 15.75
CA GLY A 112 31.16 -10.81 16.55
C GLY A 112 32.26 -11.89 16.51
N PRO A 113 33.52 -11.52 16.75
CA PRO A 113 34.65 -12.45 16.80
C PRO A 113 34.52 -13.51 17.90
#